data_AF-A0A949YXD0-F1
#
_entry.id   AF-A0A949YXD0-F1
#
_cell.length_a   1.000
_cell.length_b   1.000
_cell.length_c   1.000
_cell.angle_alpha   90.00
_cell.angle_beta   90.00
_cell.angle_gamma   90.00
#
_symmetry.space_group_name_H-M   'P 1'
#
loop_
_entity.id
_entity.type
_entity.pdbx_description
1 polymer ?
#
loop_
_entity_poly.entity_id
_entity_poly.type
_entity_poly.pdbx_seq_one_letter_code
_entity_poly.pdbx_strand_id
1 'polypeptide(L)'
;MRNRRGRFLTLMAVLFALAMLVDVLKALSKPLPSGYKVAGLQMPPTGIVVLGVRHAGAGSATLALLVAAVLFFYAVGIWRMKRYVLTVAWLFAAYTIVNVTLFTIRNPAPPTTGTMIFSILYLLGAIVLTLGTAIVLTRRRRDLS
;
A
#
# COMPACT_ATOMS: atom_id res chain seq x y z
N MET A 1 18.36 25.70 3.89
CA MET A 1 16.90 25.43 3.85
C MET A 1 16.57 24.26 4.79
N ARG A 2 15.85 24.51 5.88
CA ARG A 2 15.47 23.45 6.85
C ARG A 2 14.45 22.53 6.17
N ASN A 3 14.82 21.27 5.96
CA ASN A 3 14.02 20.28 5.24
C ASN A 3 12.72 19.97 6.03
N ARG A 4 11.62 20.71 5.79
CA ARG A 4 10.35 20.61 6.54
C ARG A 4 9.86 19.16 6.71
N ARG A 5 10.03 18.32 5.67
CA ARG A 5 9.63 16.89 5.68
C ARG A 5 10.57 15.96 6.45
N GLY A 6 11.86 16.23 6.46
CA GLY A 6 12.88 15.25 6.85
C GLY A 6 13.00 14.07 5.86
N ARG A 7 13.99 13.19 6.13
CA ARG A 7 14.33 12.06 5.24
C ARG A 7 13.23 10.99 5.20
N PHE A 8 12.69 10.62 6.36
CA PHE A 8 11.67 9.57 6.47
C PHE A 8 10.40 9.88 5.67
N LEU A 9 9.78 11.05 5.86
CA LEU A 9 8.56 11.40 5.12
C LEU A 9 8.82 11.58 3.62
N THR A 10 10.04 11.97 3.24
CA THR A 10 10.43 12.00 1.82
C THR A 10 10.48 10.59 1.24
N LEU A 11 11.09 9.64 1.95
CA LEU A 11 11.10 8.24 1.55
C LEU A 11 9.67 7.69 1.45
N MET A 12 8.82 7.94 2.45
CA MET A 12 7.43 7.48 2.43
C MET A 12 6.63 8.07 1.27
N ALA A 13 6.78 9.37 0.98
CA ALA A 13 6.12 9.98 -0.17
C ALA A 13 6.53 9.32 -1.51
N VAL A 14 7.81 8.99 -1.66
CA VAL A 14 8.31 8.27 -2.85
C VAL A 14 7.76 6.85 -2.89
N LEU A 15 7.80 6.11 -1.78
CA LEU A 15 7.26 4.75 -1.72
C LEU A 15 5.76 4.70 -2.02
N PHE A 16 4.96 5.64 -1.51
CA PHE A 16 3.54 5.72 -1.84
C PHE A 16 3.29 6.13 -3.29
N ALA A 17 4.12 7.01 -3.86
CA ALA A 17 4.05 7.34 -5.28
C ALA A 17 4.41 6.13 -6.17
N LEU A 18 5.41 5.34 -5.80
CA LEU A 18 5.76 4.11 -6.49
C LEU A 18 4.66 3.05 -6.35
N ALA A 19 4.09 2.88 -5.16
CA ALA A 19 2.97 1.98 -4.93
C ALA A 19 1.74 2.38 -5.78
N MET A 20 1.46 3.69 -5.89
CA MET A 20 0.44 4.22 -6.78
C MET A 20 0.69 3.80 -8.23
N LEU A 21 1.92 3.99 -8.74
CA LEU A 21 2.28 3.62 -10.10
C LEU A 21 2.11 2.10 -10.33
N VAL A 22 2.47 1.28 -9.35
CA VAL A 22 2.25 -0.17 -9.40
C VAL A 22 0.75 -0.49 -9.54
N ASP A 23 -0.13 0.20 -8.82
CA ASP A 23 -1.57 -0.04 -8.91
C ASP A 23 -2.17 0.50 -10.22
N VAL A 24 -1.68 1.62 -10.75
CA VAL A 24 -2.03 2.08 -12.12
C VAL A 24 -1.61 1.04 -13.16
N LEU A 25 -0.38 0.51 -13.06
CA LEU A 25 0.10 -0.53 -13.97
C LEU A 25 -0.74 -1.80 -13.88
N LYS A 26 -1.17 -2.22 -12.69
CA LYS A 26 -2.10 -3.35 -12.52
C LYS A 26 -3.44 -3.09 -13.20
N ALA A 27 -3.94 -1.85 -13.17
CA ALA A 27 -5.20 -1.50 -13.81
C ALA A 27 -5.12 -1.54 -15.35
N LEU A 28 -3.96 -1.20 -15.91
CA LEU A 28 -3.74 -1.13 -17.36
C LEU A 28 -3.21 -2.44 -17.96
N SER A 29 -2.58 -3.30 -17.14
CA SER A 29 -1.93 -4.51 -17.62
C SER A 29 -2.85 -5.73 -17.54
N LYS A 30 -2.63 -6.70 -18.44
CA LYS A 30 -3.25 -8.01 -18.31
C LYS A 30 -2.72 -8.74 -17.05
N PRO A 31 -3.53 -9.57 -16.38
CA PRO A 31 -3.09 -10.38 -15.25
C PRO A 31 -1.85 -11.19 -15.64
N LEU A 32 -0.79 -11.18 -14.83
CA LEU A 32 0.34 -12.08 -15.06
C LEU A 32 -0.10 -13.53 -14.85
N PRO A 33 0.46 -14.48 -15.63
CA PRO A 33 0.23 -15.91 -15.44
C PRO A 33 0.57 -16.33 -14.01
N SER A 34 -0.23 -17.21 -13.43
CA SER A 34 0.05 -17.81 -12.13
C SER A 34 1.41 -18.53 -12.11
N GLY A 35 2.20 -18.34 -11.05
CA GLY A 35 3.47 -19.03 -10.86
C GLY A 35 4.72 -18.28 -11.33
N TYR A 36 4.59 -17.02 -11.79
CA TYR A 36 5.75 -16.16 -12.05
C TYR A 36 6.59 -15.97 -10.78
N LYS A 37 7.92 -15.90 -10.95
CA LYS A 37 8.86 -15.72 -9.84
C LYS A 37 9.53 -14.34 -9.95
N VAL A 38 9.68 -13.66 -8.82
CA VAL A 38 10.44 -12.41 -8.72
C VAL A 38 11.40 -12.55 -7.55
N ALA A 39 12.68 -12.33 -7.80
CA ALA A 39 13.75 -12.51 -6.80
C ALA A 39 13.70 -13.89 -6.10
N GLY A 40 13.38 -14.95 -6.85
CA GLY A 40 13.27 -16.32 -6.34
C GLY A 40 11.97 -16.64 -5.57
N LEU A 41 11.14 -15.63 -5.27
CA LEU A 41 9.86 -15.81 -4.59
C LEU A 41 8.74 -16.08 -5.59
N GLN A 42 7.94 -17.11 -5.33
CA GLN A 42 6.77 -17.44 -6.13
C GLN A 42 5.65 -16.44 -5.83
N MET A 43 5.22 -15.73 -6.86
CA MET A 43 4.23 -14.67 -6.70
C MET A 43 2.81 -15.23 -6.73
N PRO A 44 1.93 -14.78 -5.81
CA PRO A 44 0.53 -15.19 -5.82
C PRO A 44 -0.20 -14.63 -7.05
N PRO A 45 -1.36 -15.20 -7.44
CA PRO A 45 -2.12 -14.77 -8.64
C PRO A 45 -2.36 -13.26 -8.67
N THR A 46 -2.16 -12.60 -9.81
CA THR A 46 -2.30 -11.14 -9.88
C THR A 46 -3.74 -10.68 -9.62
N GLY A 47 -3.88 -9.59 -8.85
CA GLY A 47 -5.17 -9.03 -8.46
C GLY A 47 -5.01 -8.03 -7.32
N ILE A 48 -6.04 -7.22 -7.06
CA ILE A 48 -6.06 -6.28 -5.95
C ILE A 48 -6.87 -6.85 -4.79
N VAL A 49 -6.35 -6.70 -3.58
CA VAL A 49 -7.05 -7.12 -2.36
C VAL A 49 -7.74 -5.92 -1.75
N VAL A 50 -9.06 -5.95 -1.72
CA VAL A 50 -9.90 -4.92 -1.11
C VAL A 50 -10.88 -5.61 -0.17
N LEU A 51 -10.97 -5.12 1.06
CA LEU A 51 -11.75 -5.71 2.16
C LEU A 51 -11.53 -7.23 2.33
N GLY A 52 -10.27 -7.66 2.18
CA GLY A 52 -9.86 -9.06 2.32
C GLY A 52 -10.22 -9.98 1.16
N VAL A 53 -10.85 -9.47 0.09
CA VAL A 53 -11.18 -10.25 -1.10
C VAL A 53 -10.21 -9.89 -2.22
N ARG A 54 -9.65 -10.92 -2.86
CA ARG A 54 -8.84 -10.73 -4.06
C ARG A 54 -9.75 -10.59 -5.28
N HIS A 55 -9.77 -9.40 -5.86
CA HIS A 55 -10.49 -9.13 -7.10
C HIS A 55 -9.57 -9.39 -8.29
N ALA A 56 -10.11 -10.06 -9.31
CA ALA A 56 -9.45 -10.31 -10.59
C ALA A 56 -10.35 -9.85 -11.75
N GLY A 57 -9.78 -9.67 -12.94
CA GLY A 57 -10.51 -9.23 -14.14
C GLY A 57 -10.90 -7.75 -14.14
N ALA A 58 -11.90 -7.34 -14.92
CA ALA A 58 -12.23 -5.94 -15.16
C ALA A 58 -12.55 -5.14 -13.88
N GLY A 59 -13.26 -5.72 -12.92
CA GLY A 59 -13.56 -5.07 -11.63
C GLY A 59 -12.32 -4.77 -10.77
N SER A 60 -11.23 -5.52 -10.97
CA SER A 60 -9.97 -5.27 -10.27
C SER A 60 -9.25 -4.02 -10.77
N ALA A 61 -9.44 -3.65 -12.04
CA ALA A 61 -8.82 -2.46 -12.62
C ALA A 61 -9.40 -1.18 -12.02
N THR A 62 -10.73 -1.11 -11.87
CA THR A 62 -11.41 0.03 -11.23
C THR A 62 -10.95 0.19 -9.78
N LEU A 63 -10.89 -0.90 -9.01
CA LEU A 63 -10.41 -0.86 -7.63
C LEU A 63 -8.95 -0.44 -7.54
N ALA A 64 -8.10 -0.90 -8.46
CA ALA A 64 -6.70 -0.50 -8.53
C ALA A 64 -6.54 0.99 -8.83
N LEU A 65 -7.33 1.56 -9.73
CA LEU A 65 -7.34 3.01 -9.96
C LEU A 65 -7.82 3.80 -8.74
N LEU A 66 -8.81 3.30 -8.00
CA LEU A 66 -9.27 3.95 -6.77
C LEU A 66 -8.18 3.95 -5.69
N VAL A 67 -7.51 2.82 -5.47
CA VAL A 67 -6.40 2.73 -4.51
C VAL A 67 -5.23 3.60 -4.96
N ALA A 68 -4.90 3.60 -6.26
CA ALA A 68 -3.90 4.47 -6.84
C ALA A 68 -4.22 5.96 -6.59
N ALA A 69 -5.48 6.38 -6.77
CA ALA A 69 -5.89 7.76 -6.50
C ALA A 69 -5.69 8.14 -5.04
N VAL A 70 -6.08 7.26 -4.09
CA VAL A 70 -5.84 7.49 -2.65
C VAL A 70 -4.34 7.61 -2.37
N LEU A 71 -3.51 6.72 -2.92
CA LEU A 71 -2.06 6.77 -2.76
C LEU A 71 -1.44 8.03 -3.38
N PHE A 72 -1.95 8.50 -4.51
CA PHE A 72 -1.54 9.77 -5.11
C PHE A 72 -1.83 10.95 -4.18
N PHE A 73 -3.06 11.08 -3.69
CA PHE A 73 -3.41 12.12 -2.72
C PHE A 73 -2.57 12.04 -1.46
N TYR A 74 -2.29 10.83 -0.99
CA TYR A 74 -1.47 10.62 0.19
C TYR A 74 -0.02 11.07 -0.07
N ALA A 75 0.61 10.62 -1.16
CA ALA A 75 1.96 10.99 -1.54
C ALA A 75 2.11 12.51 -1.75
N VAL A 76 1.18 13.15 -2.46
CA VAL A 76 1.16 14.61 -2.67
C VAL A 76 0.98 15.34 -1.35
N GLY A 77 0.08 14.86 -0.49
CA GLY A 77 -0.17 15.42 0.84
C GLY A 77 1.08 15.38 1.72
N ILE A 78 1.82 14.27 1.71
CA ILE A 78 3.10 14.16 2.42
C ILE A 78 4.12 15.09 1.77
N TRP A 79 4.26 15.04 0.43
CA TRP A 79 5.26 15.80 -0.32
C TRP A 79 5.14 17.31 -0.08
N ARG A 80 3.90 17.82 -0.06
CA ARG A 80 3.59 19.23 0.17
C ARG A 80 3.37 19.57 1.65
N MET A 81 3.49 18.61 2.56
CA MET A 81 3.21 18.77 4.00
C MET A 81 1.85 19.42 4.25
N LYS A 82 0.79 18.90 3.63
CA LYS A 82 -0.57 19.45 3.76
C LYS A 82 -1.32 18.86 4.93
N ARG A 83 -2.09 19.67 5.66
CA ARG A 83 -2.76 19.23 6.89
C ARG A 83 -3.78 18.11 6.69
N TYR A 84 -4.45 18.05 5.54
CA TYR A 84 -5.38 16.96 5.22
C TYR A 84 -4.72 15.57 5.24
N VAL A 85 -3.40 15.50 5.06
CA VAL A 85 -2.65 14.23 5.00
C VAL A 85 -2.76 13.44 6.30
N LEU A 86 -3.02 14.10 7.44
CA LEU A 86 -3.22 13.43 8.72
C LEU A 86 -4.44 12.51 8.68
N THR A 87 -5.55 13.02 8.15
CA THR A 87 -6.80 12.25 8.02
C THR A 87 -6.60 11.10 7.05
N VAL A 88 -5.98 11.36 5.89
CA VAL A 88 -5.67 10.31 4.91
C VAL A 88 -4.76 9.24 5.52
N ALA A 89 -3.76 9.62 6.30
CA ALA A 89 -2.81 8.70 6.91
C ALA A 89 -3.47 7.72 7.87
N TRP A 90 -4.32 8.22 8.77
CA TRP A 90 -5.03 7.38 9.73
C TRP A 90 -6.09 6.50 9.08
N LEU A 91 -6.86 7.04 8.11
CA LEU A 91 -7.84 6.25 7.35
C LEU A 91 -7.14 5.13 6.56
N PHE A 92 -6.04 5.44 5.89
CA PHE A 92 -5.30 4.46 5.09
C PHE A 92 -4.64 3.39 5.97
N ALA A 93 -4.10 3.76 7.13
CA ALA A 93 -3.55 2.81 8.09
C ALA A 93 -4.64 1.88 8.65
N ALA A 94 -5.79 2.43 9.07
CA ALA A 94 -6.92 1.64 9.55
C ALA A 94 -7.44 0.69 8.45
N TYR A 95 -7.64 1.20 7.23
CA TYR A 95 -8.00 0.39 6.07
C TYR A 95 -7.01 -0.73 5.83
N THR A 96 -5.70 -0.45 5.84
CA THR A 96 -4.66 -1.45 5.58
C THR A 96 -4.70 -2.57 6.62
N ILE A 97 -4.85 -2.23 7.90
CA ILE A 97 -4.98 -3.21 8.98
C ILE A 97 -6.21 -4.08 8.76
N VAL A 98 -7.39 -3.47 8.59
CA VAL A 98 -8.64 -4.20 8.38
C VAL A 98 -8.56 -5.07 7.13
N ASN A 99 -8.04 -4.55 6.03
CA ASN A 99 -7.91 -5.26 4.76
C ASN A 99 -7.03 -6.50 4.88
N VAL A 100 -5.88 -6.36 5.54
CA VAL A 100 -4.95 -7.48 5.73
C VAL A 100 -5.48 -8.49 6.75
N THR A 101 -6.10 -8.05 7.85
CA THR A 101 -6.76 -8.95 8.80
C THR A 101 -7.86 -9.77 8.13
N LEU A 102 -8.73 -9.11 7.35
CA LEU A 102 -9.78 -9.80 6.59
C LEU A 102 -9.20 -10.75 5.54
N PHE A 103 -8.10 -10.36 4.87
CA PHE A 103 -7.43 -11.23 3.91
C PHE A 103 -6.92 -12.50 4.58
N THR A 104 -6.24 -12.38 5.73
CA THR A 104 -5.72 -13.52 6.50
C THR A 104 -6.83 -14.43 7.00
N ILE A 105 -7.98 -13.89 7.40
CA ILE A 105 -9.14 -14.70 7.85
C ILE A 105 -9.80 -15.45 6.69
N ARG A 106 -9.94 -14.80 5.53
CA ARG A 106 -10.72 -15.32 4.40
C ARG A 106 -9.95 -16.23 3.47
N ASN A 107 -8.62 -16.18 3.49
CA ASN A 107 -7.79 -16.91 2.55
C ASN A 107 -7.00 -17.99 3.31
N PRO A 108 -7.05 -19.26 2.87
CA PRO A 108 -6.34 -20.36 3.52
C PRO A 108 -4.83 -20.15 3.48
N ALA A 109 -4.13 -20.87 4.36
CA ALA A 109 -2.69 -20.75 4.53
C ALA A 109 -1.95 -20.94 3.19
N PRO A 110 -0.85 -20.20 2.97
CA PRO A 110 -0.11 -20.23 1.71
C PRO A 110 0.34 -21.66 1.36
N PRO A 111 0.16 -22.11 0.12
CA PRO A 111 0.44 -23.50 -0.27
C PRO A 111 1.93 -23.85 -0.30
N THR A 112 2.82 -22.85 -0.28
CA THR A 112 4.28 -23.04 -0.31
C THR A 112 5.00 -22.13 0.67
N THR A 113 6.18 -22.57 1.16
CA THR A 113 7.06 -21.78 2.04
C THR A 113 7.40 -20.40 1.45
N GLY A 114 7.63 -20.33 0.14
CA GLY A 114 7.92 -19.06 -0.54
C GLY A 114 6.75 -18.07 -0.48
N THR A 115 5.52 -18.54 -0.69
CA THR A 115 4.32 -17.71 -0.57
C THR A 115 4.04 -17.27 0.88
N MET A 116 4.44 -18.08 1.87
CA MET A 116 4.34 -17.74 3.29
C MET A 116 5.31 -16.63 3.68
N ILE A 117 6.59 -16.74 3.31
CA ILE A 117 7.60 -15.70 3.59
C ILE A 117 7.18 -14.38 2.96
N PHE A 118 6.75 -14.38 1.69
CA PHE A 118 6.27 -13.17 1.03
C PHE A 118 5.08 -12.54 1.77
N SER A 119 4.12 -13.35 2.21
CA SER A 119 2.92 -12.87 2.91
C SER A 119 3.26 -12.21 4.26
N ILE A 120 4.20 -12.81 5.02
CA ILE A 120 4.66 -12.24 6.30
C ILE A 120 5.38 -10.92 6.09
N LEU A 121 6.33 -10.87 5.14
CA LEU A 121 7.08 -9.65 4.84
C LEU A 121 6.16 -8.54 4.33
N TYR A 122 5.18 -8.90 3.49
CA TYR A 122 4.17 -7.97 3.01
C TYR A 122 3.33 -7.41 4.15
N LEU A 123 2.84 -8.26 5.06
CA LEU A 123 2.01 -7.85 6.19
C LEU A 123 2.76 -6.91 7.13
N LEU A 124 3.99 -7.29 7.53
CA LEU A 124 4.82 -6.47 8.39
C LEU A 124 5.15 -5.13 7.73
N GLY A 125 5.56 -5.14 6.46
CA GLY A 125 5.84 -3.94 5.69
C GLY A 125 4.63 -3.02 5.59
N ALA A 126 3.46 -3.57 5.23
CA ALA A 126 2.23 -2.80 5.07
C ALA A 126 1.82 -2.10 6.39
N ILE A 127 1.83 -2.83 7.51
CA ILE A 127 1.44 -2.26 8.82
C ILE A 127 2.46 -1.24 9.30
N VAL A 128 3.76 -1.59 9.30
CA VAL A 128 4.82 -0.72 9.82
C VAL A 128 4.93 0.58 9.02
N LEU A 129 4.87 0.51 7.69
CA LEU A 129 4.99 1.69 6.84
C LEU A 129 3.77 2.61 6.98
N THR A 130 2.54 2.06 7.03
CA THR A 130 1.33 2.87 7.12
C THR A 130 1.14 3.50 8.50
N LEU A 131 1.26 2.72 9.58
CA LEU A 131 1.20 3.25 10.95
C LEU A 131 2.37 4.18 11.26
N GLY A 132 3.59 3.80 10.88
CA GLY A 132 4.79 4.61 11.08
C GLY A 132 4.65 5.99 10.42
N THR A 133 4.13 6.03 9.19
CA THR A 133 3.85 7.30 8.51
C THR A 133 2.80 8.13 9.26
N ALA A 134 1.68 7.52 9.67
CA ALA A 134 0.62 8.23 10.40
C ALA A 134 1.12 8.81 11.74
N ILE A 135 1.89 8.05 12.50
CA ILE A 135 2.48 8.47 13.77
C ILE A 135 3.46 9.64 13.55
N VAL A 136 4.37 9.53 12.58
CA VAL A 136 5.36 10.59 12.31
C VAL A 136 4.69 11.87 11.81
N LEU A 137 3.71 11.78 10.92
CA LEU A 137 2.91 12.94 10.48
C LEU A 137 2.18 13.59 11.66
N THR A 138 1.59 12.78 12.55
CA THR A 138 0.88 13.28 13.74
C THR A 138 1.84 14.03 14.68
N ARG A 139 3.04 13.49 14.90
CA ARG A 139 4.09 14.16 15.68
C ARG A 139 4.55 15.48 15.04
N ARG A 140 4.53 15.55 13.71
CA ARG A 140 4.89 16.74 12.91
C ARG A 140 3.68 17.59 12.49
N ARG A 141 2.52 17.44 13.14
CA ARG A 141 1.29 18.16 12.75
C ARG A 141 1.44 19.68 12.70
N ARG A 142 2.36 20.25 13.48
CA ARG A 142 2.66 21.69 13.52
C ARG A 142 3.41 22.18 12.29
N ASP A 143 4.10 21.29 11.58
CA ASP A 143 4.86 21.59 10.37
C ASP A 143 3.99 21.52 9.10
N LEU A 144 2.73 21.11 9.24
CA LEU A 144 1.78 20.98 8.13
C LEU A 144 1.07 22.31 7.86
N SER A 145 1.03 22.70 6.58
CA SER A 145 0.28 23.86 6.09
C SER A 145 -1.17 23.54 5.77
#